data_AF-A0A0M1GM06-F1
#
_entry.id   AF-A0A0M1GM06-F1
#
_cell.length_a   1.000
_cell.length_b   1.000
_cell.length_c   1.000
_cell.angle_alpha   90.00
_cell.angle_beta   90.00
_cell.angle_gamma   90.00
#
_symmetry.space_group_name_H-M   'P 1'
#
loop_
_entity.id
_entity.type
_entity.pdbx_description
1 polymer ?
#
loop_
_entity_poly.entity_id
_entity_poly.type
_entity_poly.pdbx_seq_one_letter_code
_entity_poly.pdbx_strand_id
1 'polypeptide(L)' 'MTDQFDRAQQLEEMQREIALKKHRTFKAVSRLYCEDCDAPIPEKRRQMIQGVTRCLTCQQRFEMQQRNFRK' A
#
# COMPACT_ATOMS: atom_id res chain seq x y z
N MET A 1 -28.43 -30.08 -0.45
CA MET A 1 -28.91 -28.82 -1.06
C MET A 1 -28.06 -27.72 -0.45
N THR A 2 -27.48 -26.84 -1.26
CA THR A 2 -26.69 -25.70 -0.78
C THR A 2 -27.68 -24.59 -0.51
N ASP A 3 -27.90 -24.25 0.75
CA ASP A 3 -28.87 -23.21 1.10
C ASP A 3 -28.33 -21.82 0.73
N GLN A 4 -29.20 -20.83 0.73
CA GLN A 4 -28.83 -19.45 0.39
C GLN A 4 -27.70 -18.91 1.27
N PHE A 5 -27.59 -19.43 2.51
CA PHE A 5 -26.52 -19.14 3.45
C PHE A 5 -25.18 -19.74 3.03
N ASP A 6 -25.14 -21.00 2.60
CA ASP A 6 -23.90 -21.65 2.13
C ASP A 6 -23.31 -20.88 0.92
N ARG A 7 -24.18 -20.42 0.01
CA ARG A 7 -23.76 -19.63 -1.15
C ARG A 7 -23.25 -18.23 -0.75
N ALA A 8 -23.83 -17.61 0.27
CA ALA A 8 -23.37 -16.33 0.79
C ALA A 8 -21.97 -16.45 1.40
N GLN A 9 -21.72 -17.50 2.19
CA GLN A 9 -20.40 -17.73 2.81
C GLN A 9 -19.30 -17.93 1.77
N GLN A 10 -19.57 -18.70 0.71
CA GLN A 10 -18.62 -18.90 -0.39
C GLN A 10 -18.24 -17.59 -1.10
N LEU A 11 -19.19 -16.67 -1.27
CA LEU A 11 -18.93 -15.37 -1.87
C LEU A 11 -18.09 -14.48 -0.96
N GLU A 12 -18.37 -14.46 0.35
CA GLU A 12 -17.56 -13.71 1.32
C GLU A 12 -16.12 -14.24 1.37
N GLU A 13 -15.94 -15.56 1.38
CA GLU A 13 -14.61 -16.19 1.37
C GLU A 13 -13.84 -15.80 0.10
N MET A 14 -14.47 -15.92 -1.07
CA MET A 14 -13.85 -15.52 -2.34
C MET A 14 -13.48 -14.03 -2.34
N GLN A 15 -14.37 -13.15 -1.89
CA GLN A 15 -14.09 -11.71 -1.82
C GLN A 15 -12.94 -11.40 -0.86
N ARG A 16 -12.89 -12.06 0.30
CA ARG A 16 -11.81 -11.94 1.28
C ARG A 16 -10.47 -12.38 0.66
N GLU A 17 -10.44 -13.51 -0.02
CA GLU A 17 -9.23 -14.00 -0.67
C GLU A 17 -8.73 -13.03 -1.76
N ILE A 18 -9.64 -12.49 -2.59
CA ILE A 18 -9.30 -11.51 -3.62
C ILE A 18 -8.70 -10.26 -2.98
N ALA A 19 -9.28 -9.74 -1.90
CA ALA A 19 -8.77 -8.58 -1.19
C ALA A 19 -7.36 -8.82 -0.62
N LEU A 20 -7.14 -9.99 0.00
CA LEU A 20 -5.82 -10.38 0.53
C LEU A 20 -4.77 -10.54 -0.58
N LYS A 21 -5.14 -11.16 -1.71
CA LYS A 21 -4.24 -11.32 -2.86
C LYS A 21 -3.86 -9.96 -3.45
N LYS A 22 -4.81 -9.04 -3.64
CA LYS A 22 -4.52 -7.68 -4.12
C LYS A 22 -3.50 -6.97 -3.23
N HIS A 23 -3.67 -7.03 -1.91
CA HIS A 23 -2.78 -6.35 -0.97
C HIS A 23 -1.36 -6.93 -0.92
N ARG A 24 -1.17 -8.21 -1.27
CA ARG A 24 0.16 -8.86 -1.25
C ARG A 24 1.01 -8.58 -2.50
N THR A 25 0.44 -8.00 -3.55
CA THR A 25 1.12 -7.85 -4.86
C THR A 25 1.86 -6.53 -5.06
N PHE A 26 2.04 -5.71 -4.03
CA PHE A 26 2.82 -4.47 -4.14
C PHE A 26 4.34 -4.76 -4.19
N LYS A 27 4.81 -5.33 -5.30
CA LYS A 27 6.23 -5.43 -5.66
C LYS A 27 6.69 -4.20 -6.44
N ALA A 28 6.44 -3.01 -5.91
CA ALA A 28 6.90 -1.79 -6.56
C ALA A 28 8.41 -1.62 -6.35
N VAL A 29 9.14 -1.24 -7.40
CA VAL A 29 10.58 -0.95 -7.34
C VAL A 29 10.78 0.37 -6.62
N SER A 30 11.61 0.40 -5.58
CA SER A 30 11.93 1.63 -4.84
C SER A 30 12.80 2.57 -5.68
N ARG A 31 12.46 3.87 -5.71
CA ARG A 31 13.17 4.90 -6.47
C ARG A 31 14.50 5.25 -5.80
N LEU A 32 15.47 5.67 -6.60
CA LEU A 32 16.76 6.14 -6.09
C LEU A 32 16.66 7.57 -5.51
N TYR A 33 15.91 8.43 -6.18
CA TYR A 33 15.78 9.84 -5.81
C TYR A 33 14.32 10.19 -5.52
N CYS A 34 14.11 11.08 -4.54
CA CYS A 34 12.79 11.58 -4.17
C CYS A 34 12.10 12.26 -5.36
N GLU A 35 10.82 12.01 -5.57
CA GLU A 35 10.05 12.67 -6.64
C GLU A 35 9.79 14.17 -6.41
N ASP A 36 9.73 14.63 -5.15
CA ASP A 36 9.38 16.04 -4.86
C ASP A 36 10.61 16.94 -4.65
N CYS A 37 11.75 16.39 -4.25
CA CYS A 37 12.93 17.18 -3.86
C CYS A 37 14.26 16.64 -4.39
N ASP A 38 14.23 15.60 -5.22
CA ASP A 38 15.40 14.95 -5.83
C ASP A 38 16.50 14.48 -4.85
N ALA A 39 16.24 14.52 -3.55
CA ALA A 39 17.17 14.06 -2.54
C ALA A 39 17.36 12.53 -2.64
N PRO A 40 18.58 12.01 -2.41
CA PRO A 40 18.84 10.58 -2.41
C PRO A 40 18.05 9.88 -1.30
N ILE A 41 17.28 8.85 -1.67
CA ILE A 41 16.51 8.06 -0.70
C ILE A 41 17.47 7.09 0.01
N PRO A 42 17.53 7.08 1.36
CA PRO A 42 18.47 6.23 2.08
C PRO A 42 18.18 4.74 1.84
N GLU A 43 19.22 3.94 1.64
CA GLU A 43 19.11 2.51 1.31
C GLU A 43 18.34 1.72 2.36
N LYS A 44 18.51 2.05 3.64
CA LYS A 44 17.75 1.46 4.76
C LYS A 44 16.24 1.51 4.50
N ARG A 45 15.72 2.61 3.93
CA ARG A 45 14.29 2.73 3.59
C ARG A 45 13.92 1.92 2.36
N ARG A 46 14.78 1.86 1.34
CA ARG A 46 14.54 1.07 0.13
C ARG A 46 14.51 -0.44 0.39
N GLN A 47 15.28 -0.91 1.38
CA GLN A 47 15.30 -2.32 1.80
C GLN A 47 14.10 -2.68 2.67
N MET A 48 13.71 -1.80 3.61
CA MET A 48 12.58 -2.08 4.51
C MET A 48 11.22 -1.92 3.84
N ILE A 49 11.08 -0.99 2.91
CA ILE A 49 9.82 -0.65 2.26
C ILE A 49 9.97 -0.87 0.76
N GLN A 50 9.11 -1.71 0.20
CA GLN A 50 9.03 -1.92 -1.25
C GLN A 50 8.23 -0.77 -1.87
N GLY A 51 8.77 -0.13 -2.90
CA GLY A 51 8.08 0.92 -3.65
C GLY A 51 8.22 2.33 -3.08
N VAL A 52 9.31 2.64 -2.37
CA VAL A 52 9.51 4.00 -1.85
C VAL A 52 9.77 4.97 -3.00
N THR A 53 8.91 5.98 -3.16
CA THR A 53 9.08 7.05 -4.17
C THR A 53 9.55 8.39 -3.59
N ARG A 54 9.28 8.63 -2.30
CA ARG A 54 9.59 9.88 -1.58
C ARG A 54 10.62 9.70 -0.49
N CYS A 55 11.40 10.75 -0.20
CA CYS A 55 12.26 10.79 0.98
C CYS A 55 11.43 10.88 2.28
N LEU A 56 12.06 10.67 3.44
CA LEU A 56 11.38 10.64 4.73
C LEU A 56 10.62 11.95 5.02
N THR A 57 11.25 13.09 4.73
CA THR A 57 10.69 14.42 5.02
C THR A 57 9.50 14.73 4.12
N CYS A 58 9.59 14.44 2.81
CA CYS A 58 8.46 14.61 1.89
C CYS A 58 7.31 13.64 2.20
N GLN A 59 7.62 12.39 2.58
CA GLN A 59 6.61 11.43 3.00
C GLN A 59 5.82 11.93 4.23
N GLN A 60 6.52 12.41 5.28
CA GLN A 60 5.87 12.95 6.48
C GLN A 60 4.95 14.14 6.17
N ARG A 61 5.40 15.06 5.30
CA ARG A 61 4.59 16.21 4.87
C ARG A 61 3.33 15.75 4.12
N PHE A 62 3.49 14.80 3.21
CA PHE A 62 2.37 14.24 2.45
C PHE A 62 1.35 13.52 3.33
N GLU A 63 1.81 12.74 4.30
CA GLU A 63 0.96 12.04 5.27
C GLU A 63 0.23 13.01 6.19
N MET A 64 0.91 14.07 6.64
CA MET A 64 0.29 15.14 7.43
C MET A 64 -0.81 15.86 6.65
N GLN A 65 -0.54 16.20 5.38
CA GLN A 65 -1.55 16.80 4.51
C GLN A 65 -2.74 15.85 4.31
N GLN A 66 -2.51 14.59 3.94
CA GLN A 66 -3.59 13.62 3.75
C GLN A 66 -4.42 13.39 5.02
N ARG A 67 -3.79 13.34 6.19
CA ARG A 67 -4.50 13.21 7.46
C ARG A 67 -5.39 14.42 7.75
N ASN A 68 -4.94 15.61 7.38
CA ASN A 68 -5.73 16.83 7.52
C ASN A 68 -6.88 16.89 6.51
N PHE A 69 -6.70 16.39 5.28
CA PHE A 69 -7.76 16.34 4.26
C PHE A 69 -8.82 15.26 4.49
N ARG A 70 -8.54 14.24 5.31
CA ARG A 70 -9.50 13.17 5.67
C ARG A 70 -10.37 13.49 6.90
N LYS A 71 -10.21 14.68 7.49
CA LYS A 71 -11.13 15.23 8.49
C LYS A 71 -12.19 16.08 7.81
#